data_AF-A0A8H4UYB1-F1
#
_entry.id   AF-A0A8H4UYB1-F1
#
_cell.length_a   1.000
_cell.length_b   1.000
_cell.length_c   1.000
_cell.angle_alpha   90.00
_cell.angle_beta   90.00
_cell.angle_gamma   90.00
#
_symmetry.space_group_name_H-M   'P 1'
#
loop_
_entity.id
_entity.type
_entity.pdbx_description
1 polymer ?
#
loop_
_entity_poly.entity_id
_entity_poly.type
_entity_poly.pdbx_seq_one_letter_code
_entity_poly.pdbx_strand_id
1 'polypeptide(L)'
;TMISAAVNIHRRQHPAFKVLGNVPRGFKHAAVPTINTSIIKSFTSYLPSAVIVLLIEHISISKSFGRINNYTIDPSQEMVAIGVTNLLGPFLGAYPATGSFSRTAIKSKAGVRTPLAGLITAIVVLLAIYALPPLFWYIPQAALSAVIIHAVG
;
A
#
# COMPACT_ATOMS: atom_id res chain seq x y z
N THR A 1 -14.89 -5.20 12.23
CA THR A 1 -15.58 -3.93 11.95
C THR A 1 -17.05 -3.94 12.32
N MET A 2 -17.86 -4.93 11.90
CA MET A 2 -19.30 -4.96 12.25
C MET A 2 -19.59 -4.92 13.76
N ILE A 3 -18.86 -5.70 14.56
CA ILE A 3 -18.99 -5.68 16.03
C ILE A 3 -18.67 -4.29 16.59
N SER A 4 -17.57 -3.68 16.14
CA SER A 4 -17.20 -2.32 16.54
C SER A 4 -18.24 -1.28 16.11
N ALA A 5 -18.84 -1.46 14.94
CA ALA A 5 -19.94 -0.62 14.48
C ALA A 5 -21.16 -0.75 15.40
N ALA A 6 -21.60 -1.97 15.71
CA ALA A 6 -22.72 -2.20 16.62
C ALA A 6 -22.51 -1.54 18.00
N VAL A 7 -21.29 -1.60 18.54
CA VAL A 7 -20.95 -0.98 19.83
C VAL A 7 -20.89 0.56 19.75
N ASN A 8 -20.39 1.13 18.65
CA ASN A 8 -20.08 2.56 18.55
C ASN A 8 -21.07 3.37 17.69
N ILE A 9 -22.11 2.76 17.11
CA ILE A 9 -23.01 3.43 16.16
C ILE A 9 -23.72 4.65 16.80
N HIS A 10 -24.11 4.54 18.06
CA HIS A 10 -24.74 5.62 18.84
C HIS A 10 -23.74 6.47 19.64
N ARG A 11 -22.45 6.12 19.63
CA ARG A 11 -21.40 6.72 20.47
C ARG A 11 -20.30 7.37 19.63
N ARG A 12 -20.66 8.11 18.58
CA ARG A 12 -19.66 8.71 17.69
C ARG A 12 -18.78 9.78 18.35
N GLN A 13 -19.30 10.50 19.34
CA GLN A 13 -18.53 11.54 20.05
C GLN A 13 -17.60 10.96 21.12
N HIS A 14 -18.00 9.86 21.77
CA HIS A 14 -17.20 9.16 22.79
C HIS A 14 -17.22 7.65 22.52
N PRO A 15 -16.42 7.17 21.55
CA PRO A 15 -16.33 5.74 21.24
C PRO A 15 -15.87 4.95 22.46
N ALA A 16 -16.38 3.73 22.65
CA ALA A 16 -16.03 2.86 23.77
C ALA A 16 -14.54 2.48 23.79
N PHE A 17 -13.89 2.53 22.63
CA PHE A 17 -12.46 2.30 22.44
C PHE A 17 -11.98 3.06 21.21
N LYS A 18 -10.65 3.18 21.07
CA LYS A 18 -10.05 3.98 19.99
C LYS A 18 -10.33 3.37 18.61
N VAL A 19 -11.03 4.13 17.77
CA VAL A 19 -11.35 3.76 16.38
C VAL A 19 -10.54 4.61 15.39
N LEU A 20 -10.57 4.24 14.11
CA LEU A 20 -9.85 4.92 13.04
C LEU A 20 -10.33 6.37 12.85
N GLY A 21 -11.64 6.60 12.93
CA GLY A 21 -12.23 7.92 12.74
C GLY A 21 -12.40 8.31 11.27
N ASN A 22 -12.45 9.61 10.99
CA ASN A 22 -12.80 10.08 9.64
C ASN A 22 -11.69 9.78 8.62
N VAL A 23 -12.04 9.05 7.57
CA VAL A 23 -11.15 8.77 6.44
C VAL A 23 -11.64 9.55 5.22
N PRO A 24 -10.79 10.35 4.57
CA PRO A 24 -11.19 11.09 3.38
C PRO A 24 -11.58 10.15 2.24
N ARG A 25 -12.65 10.50 1.52
CA ARG A 25 -13.09 9.75 0.33
C ARG A 25 -12.27 10.10 -0.89
N GLY A 26 -11.85 9.08 -1.64
CA GLY A 26 -11.16 9.20 -2.92
C GLY A 26 -9.81 9.91 -2.84
N PHE A 27 -9.32 10.37 -3.99
CA PHE A 27 -8.07 11.12 -4.07
C PHE A 27 -8.27 12.56 -3.59
N LYS A 28 -7.57 12.95 -2.52
CA LYS A 28 -7.56 14.33 -2.00
C LYS A 28 -6.30 15.12 -2.36
N HIS A 29 -5.22 14.41 -2.64
CA HIS A 29 -3.90 15.00 -2.90
C HIS A 29 -3.41 14.66 -4.32
N ALA A 30 -4.34 14.45 -5.26
CA ALA A 30 -3.99 14.33 -6.67
C ALA A 30 -3.65 15.73 -7.21
N ALA A 31 -2.36 16.00 -7.36
CA ALA A 31 -1.83 17.28 -7.80
C ALA A 31 -0.41 17.09 -8.32
N VAL A 32 0.12 18.11 -9.02
CA VAL A 32 1.54 18.13 -9.37
C VAL A 32 2.38 18.27 -8.08
N PRO A 33 3.37 17.39 -7.84
CA PRO A 33 4.21 17.47 -6.65
C PRO A 33 4.95 18.80 -6.58
N THR A 34 4.93 19.45 -5.41
CA THR A 34 5.69 20.69 -5.20
C THR A 34 7.14 20.36 -4.85
N ILE A 35 8.07 20.88 -5.64
CA ILE A 35 9.50 20.67 -5.44
C ILE A 35 10.10 21.96 -4.86
N ASN A 36 10.53 21.90 -3.61
CA ASN A 36 11.22 22.99 -2.93
C ASN A 36 12.57 22.49 -2.38
N THR A 37 13.61 23.30 -2.51
CA THR A 37 14.94 23.08 -1.95
C THR A 37 14.90 22.69 -0.46
N SER A 38 13.99 23.28 0.33
CA SER A 38 13.82 22.91 1.73
C SER A 38 13.37 21.46 1.91
N ILE A 39 12.40 21.00 1.09
CA ILE A 39 11.88 19.63 1.16
C ILE A 39 12.96 18.66 0.72
N ILE A 40 13.65 18.94 -0.38
CA ILE A 40 14.76 18.12 -0.89
C ILE A 40 15.80 17.93 0.22
N LYS A 41 16.31 19.02 0.80
CA LYS A 41 17.31 18.97 1.87
C LYS A 41 16.88 18.11 3.06
N SER A 42 15.58 18.05 3.38
CA SER A 42 15.07 17.24 4.48
C SER A 42 15.21 15.73 4.27
N PHE A 43 15.18 15.24 3.02
CA PHE A 43 15.22 13.80 2.75
C PHE A 43 16.41 13.31 1.92
N THR A 44 17.19 14.21 1.30
CA THR A 44 18.32 13.83 0.43
C THR A 44 19.30 12.87 1.10
N SER A 45 19.61 13.07 2.39
CA SER A 45 20.55 12.20 3.12
C SER A 45 20.05 10.75 3.26
N TYR A 46 18.74 10.52 3.23
CA TYR A 46 18.12 9.20 3.33
C TYR A 46 17.81 8.58 1.97
N LEU A 47 17.86 9.37 0.90
CA LEU A 47 17.44 8.93 -0.43
C LEU A 47 18.28 7.75 -0.95
N PRO A 48 19.62 7.73 -0.84
CA PRO A 48 20.42 6.60 -1.33
C PRO A 48 20.07 5.27 -0.63
N SER A 49 19.96 5.28 0.70
CA SER A 49 19.65 4.07 1.46
C SER A 49 18.21 3.60 1.21
N ALA A 50 17.24 4.52 1.17
CA ALA A 50 15.85 4.19 0.88
C ALA A 50 15.68 3.56 -0.50
N VAL A 51 16.33 4.11 -1.54
CA VAL A 51 16.27 3.56 -2.91
C VAL A 51 16.93 2.18 -2.98
N ILE A 52 18.09 1.99 -2.35
CA ILE A 52 18.78 0.68 -2.34
C ILE A 52 17.90 -0.38 -1.67
N VAL A 53 17.33 -0.08 -0.50
CA VAL A 53 16.44 -1.01 0.22
C VAL A 53 15.21 -1.33 -0.62
N LEU A 54 14.58 -0.32 -1.21
CA LEU A 54 13.40 -0.47 -2.07
C LEU A 54 13.70 -1.39 -3.27
N LEU A 55 14.83 -1.19 -3.96
CA LEU A 55 15.21 -2.01 -5.11
C LEU A 55 15.55 -3.45 -4.71
N ILE A 56 16.32 -3.63 -3.63
CA ILE A 56 16.68 -4.96 -3.13
C ILE A 56 15.43 -5.73 -2.72
N GLU A 57 14.52 -5.11 -1.99
CA GLU A 57 13.25 -5.74 -1.57
C GLU A 57 12.43 -6.18 -2.79
N HIS A 58 12.22 -5.27 -3.75
CA HIS A 58 11.46 -5.54 -4.97
C HIS A 58 12.06 -6.69 -5.79
N ILE A 59 13.36 -6.63 -6.10
CA ILE A 59 14.04 -7.64 -6.92
C ILE A 59 14.11 -8.98 -6.19
N SER A 60 14.34 -8.98 -4.87
CA SER A 60 14.40 -10.22 -4.08
C SER A 60 13.07 -10.95 -4.06
N ILE A 61 11.96 -10.22 -3.89
CA ILE A 61 10.61 -10.79 -3.96
C ILE A 61 10.34 -11.32 -5.38
N SER A 62 10.61 -10.53 -6.41
CA SER A 62 10.39 -10.93 -7.80
C SER A 62 11.16 -12.20 -8.15
N LYS A 63 12.45 -12.29 -7.81
CA LYS A 63 13.27 -13.50 -8.06
C LYS A 63 12.79 -14.71 -7.27
N SER A 64 12.37 -14.53 -6.02
CA SER A 64 11.83 -15.61 -5.19
C SER A 64 10.59 -16.23 -5.84
N PHE A 65 9.63 -15.40 -6.25
CA PHE A 65 8.41 -15.87 -6.90
C PHE A 65 8.62 -16.33 -8.35
N GLY A 66 9.61 -15.79 -9.06
CA GLY A 66 10.06 -16.32 -10.36
C GLY A 66 10.54 -17.77 -10.23
N ARG A 67 11.36 -18.07 -9.22
CA ARG A 67 11.80 -19.43 -8.92
C ARG A 67 10.64 -20.35 -8.52
N ILE A 68 9.76 -19.90 -7.63
CA ILE A 68 8.60 -20.71 -7.17
C ILE A 68 7.67 -21.08 -8.33
N ASN A 69 7.51 -20.18 -9.31
CA ASN A 69 6.56 -20.35 -10.41
C ASN A 69 7.23 -20.71 -11.74
N ASN A 70 8.52 -21.04 -11.73
CA ASN A 70 9.30 -21.46 -12.91
C ASN A 70 9.30 -20.44 -14.07
N TYR A 71 9.56 -19.17 -13.78
CA TYR A 71 9.80 -18.14 -14.81
C TYR A 71 11.00 -17.26 -14.46
N THR A 72 11.62 -16.69 -15.48
CA THR A 72 12.79 -15.82 -15.33
C THR A 72 12.38 -14.37 -15.10
N ILE A 73 13.07 -13.71 -14.19
CA ILE A 73 12.93 -12.26 -13.93
C ILE A 73 14.03 -11.52 -14.66
N ASP A 74 13.68 -10.47 -15.40
CA ASP A 74 14.60 -9.46 -15.89
C ASP A 74 14.70 -8.31 -14.87
N PRO A 75 15.82 -8.18 -14.13
CA PRO A 75 15.97 -7.13 -13.13
C PRO A 75 15.94 -5.71 -13.70
N SER A 76 16.40 -5.51 -14.94
CA SER A 76 16.40 -4.19 -15.58
C SER A 76 14.98 -3.74 -15.87
N GLN A 77 14.12 -4.65 -16.36
CA GLN A 77 12.71 -4.37 -16.59
C GLN A 77 11.96 -4.08 -15.28
N GLU A 78 12.25 -4.83 -14.22
CA GLU A 78 11.68 -4.59 -12.89
C GLU A 78 12.13 -3.24 -12.31
N MET A 79 13.38 -2.83 -12.55
CA MET A 79 13.90 -1.52 -12.12
C MET A 79 13.19 -0.36 -12.84
N VAL A 80 12.94 -0.49 -14.14
CA VAL A 80 12.15 0.48 -14.89
C VAL A 80 10.72 0.53 -14.37
N ALA A 81 10.08 -0.62 -14.14
CA ALA A 81 8.71 -0.69 -13.64
C ALA A 81 8.54 0.00 -12.28
N ILE A 82 9.45 -0.26 -11.33
CA ILE A 82 9.39 0.35 -10.00
C ILE A 82 9.77 1.83 -10.03
N GLY A 83 10.69 2.24 -10.92
CA GLY A 83 11.04 3.64 -11.16
C GLY A 83 9.84 4.43 -11.69
N VAL A 84 9.18 3.95 -12.75
CA VAL A 84 7.97 4.58 -13.29
C VAL A 84 6.86 4.67 -12.25
N THR A 85 6.67 3.60 -11.46
CA THR A 85 5.66 3.58 -10.38
C THR A 85 5.92 4.69 -9.35
N ASN A 86 7.17 4.87 -8.93
CA ASN A 86 7.54 5.87 -7.93
C ASN A 86 7.67 7.29 -8.50
N LEU A 87 7.84 7.45 -9.81
CA LEU A 87 7.76 8.75 -10.47
C LEU A 87 6.31 9.23 -10.60
N LEU A 88 5.37 8.33 -10.92
CA LEU A 88 3.96 8.67 -11.10
C LEU A 88 3.17 8.73 -9.79
N GLY A 89 3.54 7.91 -8.79
CA GLY A 89 2.86 7.84 -7.50
C GLY A 89 2.61 9.19 -6.80
N PRO A 90 3.63 10.08 -6.72
CA PRO A 90 3.48 11.40 -6.09
C PRO A 90 2.35 12.25 -6.70
N PHE A 91 2.05 12.12 -7.99
CA PHE A 91 0.96 12.87 -8.64
C PHE A 91 -0.44 12.51 -8.10
N LEU A 92 -0.56 11.36 -7.45
CA LEU A 92 -1.78 10.88 -6.80
C LEU A 92 -1.68 10.93 -5.26
N GLY A 93 -0.61 11.51 -4.72
CA GLY A 93 -0.33 11.57 -3.29
C GLY A 93 0.12 10.22 -2.69
N ALA A 94 0.70 9.33 -3.49
CA ALA A 94 1.18 8.04 -3.01
C ALA A 94 2.54 8.18 -2.30
N TYR A 95 2.73 7.36 -1.26
CA TYR A 95 4.06 7.10 -0.69
C TYR A 95 4.91 6.22 -1.62
N PRO A 96 6.24 6.20 -1.43
CA PRO A 96 7.09 5.28 -2.16
C PRO A 96 6.59 3.83 -2.09
N ALA A 97 6.52 3.16 -3.23
CA ALA A 97 5.99 1.82 -3.39
C ALA A 97 7.10 0.82 -3.73
N THR A 98 6.95 -0.41 -3.23
CA THR A 98 7.85 -1.55 -3.46
C THR A 98 7.05 -2.85 -3.62
N GLY A 99 7.72 -3.94 -3.97
CA GLY A 99 7.15 -5.28 -4.00
C GLY A 99 6.59 -5.70 -2.63
N SER A 100 5.59 -6.59 -2.61
CA SER A 100 4.97 -7.03 -1.36
C SER A 100 4.92 -8.54 -1.27
N PHE A 101 5.68 -9.10 -0.35
CA PHE A 101 5.77 -10.55 -0.17
C PHE A 101 4.39 -11.17 0.08
N SER A 102 3.65 -10.68 1.07
CA SER A 102 2.34 -11.23 1.45
C SER A 102 1.31 -11.15 0.32
N ARG A 103 1.24 -10.02 -0.40
CA ARG A 103 0.30 -9.85 -1.51
C ARG A 103 0.66 -10.74 -2.70
N THR A 104 1.93 -10.84 -3.05
CA THR A 104 2.41 -11.72 -4.13
C THR A 104 2.24 -13.19 -3.76
N ALA A 105 2.48 -13.57 -2.51
CA ALA A 105 2.26 -14.92 -2.00
C ALA A 105 0.80 -15.37 -2.16
N ILE A 106 -0.14 -14.51 -1.77
CA ILE A 106 -1.57 -14.78 -1.92
C ILE A 106 -1.94 -14.92 -3.41
N LYS A 107 -1.46 -14.01 -4.28
CA LYS A 107 -1.71 -14.09 -5.73
C LYS A 107 -1.14 -15.37 -6.34
N SER A 108 0.09 -15.74 -5.98
CA SER A 108 0.75 -16.95 -6.45
C SER A 108 -0.01 -18.21 -6.03
N LYS A 109 -0.45 -18.29 -4.76
CA LYS A 109 -1.25 -19.41 -4.24
C LYS A 109 -2.65 -19.46 -4.86
N ALA A 110 -3.23 -18.32 -5.19
CA ALA A 110 -4.51 -18.23 -5.90
C ALA A 110 -4.41 -18.55 -7.40
N GLY A 111 -3.22 -18.91 -7.91
CA GLY A 111 -3.03 -19.30 -9.30
C GLY A 111 -3.00 -18.14 -10.29
N VAL A 112 -2.75 -16.90 -9.85
CA VAL A 112 -2.60 -15.75 -10.74
C VAL A 112 -1.35 -15.93 -11.61
N ARG A 113 -1.52 -15.82 -12.94
CA ARG A 113 -0.42 -15.96 -13.91
C ARG A 113 -0.18 -14.72 -14.80
N THR A 114 -1.02 -13.69 -14.68
CA THR A 114 -0.92 -12.48 -15.52
C THR A 114 -0.88 -11.21 -14.68
N PRO A 115 -0.21 -10.14 -15.18
CA PRO A 115 -0.22 -8.83 -14.51
C PRO A 115 -1.62 -8.21 -14.38
N LEU A 116 -2.61 -8.69 -15.14
CA LEU A 116 -4.00 -8.19 -15.13
C LEU A 116 -4.65 -8.25 -13.74
N ALA A 117 -4.23 -9.18 -12.87
CA ALA A 117 -4.68 -9.21 -11.48
C ALA A 117 -4.34 -7.91 -10.73
N GLY A 118 -3.27 -7.21 -11.12
CA GLY A 118 -2.93 -5.88 -10.62
C GLY A 118 -4.01 -4.83 -10.95
N LEU A 119 -4.52 -4.83 -12.19
CA LEU A 119 -5.62 -3.94 -12.61
C LEU A 119 -6.90 -4.22 -11.82
N ILE A 120 -7.26 -5.50 -11.66
CA ILE A 120 -8.43 -5.89 -10.85
C ILE A 120 -8.24 -5.41 -9.40
N THR A 121 -7.05 -5.59 -8.83
CA THR A 121 -6.73 -5.09 -7.48
C THR A 121 -6.91 -3.57 -7.41
N ALA A 122 -6.42 -2.83 -8.40
CA ALA A 122 -6.55 -1.37 -8.45
C ALA A 122 -8.01 -0.93 -8.52
N ILE A 123 -8.84 -1.56 -9.35
CA ILE A 123 -10.28 -1.26 -9.44
C ILE A 123 -10.98 -1.50 -8.09
N VAL A 124 -10.69 -2.63 -7.44
CA VAL A 124 -11.26 -2.94 -6.11
C VAL A 124 -10.84 -1.90 -5.07
N VAL A 125 -9.56 -1.50 -5.06
CA VAL A 125 -9.06 -0.46 -4.14
C VAL A 125 -9.71 0.90 -4.43
N LEU A 126 -9.86 1.28 -5.70
CA LEU A 126 -10.55 2.50 -6.10
C LEU A 126 -12.00 2.50 -5.59
N LEU A 127 -12.74 1.43 -5.84
CA LEU A 127 -14.10 1.29 -5.31
C LEU A 127 -14.12 1.38 -3.78
N ALA A 128 -13.17 0.73 -3.11
CA ALA A 128 -13.07 0.75 -1.66
C ALA A 128 -12.86 2.18 -1.10
N ILE A 129 -11.94 2.98 -1.65
CA ILE A 129 -11.66 4.33 -1.13
C ILE A 129 -12.77 5.35 -1.44
N TYR A 130 -13.65 5.07 -2.40
CA TYR A 130 -14.81 5.92 -2.69
C TYR A 130 -16.07 5.48 -1.92
N ALA A 131 -16.32 4.18 -1.80
CA ALA A 131 -17.55 3.64 -1.21
C ALA A 131 -17.45 3.30 0.29
N LEU A 132 -16.31 2.77 0.75
CA LEU A 132 -16.15 2.22 2.10
C LEU A 132 -15.66 3.17 3.21
N PRO A 133 -15.19 4.43 3.00
CA PRO A 133 -14.77 5.28 4.11
C PRO A 133 -15.77 5.46 5.26
N PRO A 134 -17.11 5.51 5.02
CA PRO A 134 -18.08 5.53 6.12
C PRO A 134 -18.01 4.29 7.03
N LEU A 135 -17.69 3.13 6.46
CA LEU A 135 -17.51 1.89 7.20
C LEU A 135 -16.15 1.86 7.91
N PHE A 136 -15.11 2.42 7.29
CA PHE A 136 -13.76 2.49 7.87
C PHE A 136 -13.70 3.27 9.17
N TRP A 137 -14.61 4.23 9.38
CA TRP A 137 -14.71 4.98 10.64
C TRP A 137 -14.76 4.07 11.88
N TYR A 138 -15.43 2.92 11.75
CA TYR A 138 -15.65 1.98 12.85
C TYR A 138 -14.51 0.97 13.04
N ILE A 139 -13.42 1.04 12.29
CA ILE A 139 -12.31 0.08 12.44
C ILE A 139 -11.60 0.36 13.78
N PRO A 140 -11.47 -0.62 14.69
CA PRO A 140 -10.70 -0.46 15.92
C PRO A 140 -9.21 -0.28 15.61
N GLN A 141 -8.54 0.66 16.30
CA GLN A 141 -7.10 0.85 16.14
C GLN A 141 -6.31 -0.40 16.57
N ALA A 142 -6.77 -1.09 17.62
CA ALA A 142 -6.18 -2.35 18.07
C ALA A 142 -6.18 -3.43 16.98
N ALA A 143 -7.22 -3.48 16.14
CA ALA A 143 -7.30 -4.44 15.04
C ALA A 143 -6.29 -4.12 13.93
N LEU A 144 -6.07 -2.83 13.63
CA LEU A 144 -5.03 -2.39 12.69
C LEU A 144 -3.63 -2.74 13.23
N SER A 145 -3.38 -2.49 14.51
CA SER A 145 -2.12 -2.86 15.17
C SER A 145 -1.89 -4.38 15.14
N ALA A 146 -2.92 -5.18 15.40
CA ALA A 146 -2.82 -6.63 15.36
C ALA A 146 -2.43 -7.17 13.97
N VAL A 147 -2.97 -6.58 12.89
CA VAL A 147 -2.60 -6.94 11.52
C VAL A 147 -1.13 -6.60 11.24
N ILE A 148 -0.63 -5.46 11.74
CA ILE A 148 0.79 -5.09 11.59
C ILE A 148 1.69 -6.08 12.33
N ILE A 149 1.35 -6.44 13.59
CA ILE A 149 2.11 -7.41 14.37
C ILE A 149 2.15 -8.77 13.67
N HIS A 150 0.99 -9.25 13.18
CA HIS A 150 0.90 -10.52 12.46
C HIS A 150 1.65 -10.51 11.12
N ALA A 151 1.80 -9.36 10.47
CA ALA A 151 2.54 -9.27 9.21
C ALA A 151 4.06 -9.40 9.38
N VAL A 152 4.58 -9.19 10.59
CA VAL A 152 6.02 -9.20 10.91
C VAL A 152 6.44 -10.45 11.69
N GLY A 153 5.49 -11.19 12.28
CA GLY A 153 5.73 -12.45 13.02
C GLY A 153 5.47 -13.68 12.18
#